data_AF-A0A0W0CRV9-F1
#
_entry.id   AF-A0A0W0CRV9-F1
#
_cell.length_a   1.000
_cell.length_b   1.000
_cell.length_c   1.000
_cell.angle_alpha   90.00
_cell.angle_beta   90.00
_cell.angle_gamma   90.00
#
_symmetry.space_group_name_H-M   'P 1'
#
loop_
_entity.id
_entity.type
_entity.pdbx_description
1 polymer ?
#
loop_
_entity_poly.entity_id
_entity_poly.type
_entity_poly.pdbx_seq_one_letter_code
_entity_poly.pdbx_strand_id
1 'polypeptide(L)'
;MMESRIPTFGRPNKKIRLSGGEMLRDVTNTPVISGRSATVDGGKLAYGDDKLMEEIKRRERKVLQDINRLKSAVEEIDKETEKIRSRLPELAGSYRQLLDNIDNEDKQILCLEEQLESLESQCNTERENQRRMVENLELQHSIDVTNHNTSLDQKNSESRHSWEVQLIELQNEPETKDNVDIIKAIKTELAELQVEWYAIEKENDKKCSEYKQELREQFETFKREKKLNLQETENTANSSLKDENEHRSKLESHKATICANDSEIANLRDTIADRTSTISQIDKSMLPLEQELREASLQFREIENDCNHVNRVCEHLKSTNSLVFERYLQEKRAKKKLQYAIEEIRGKIRNFAILNSDRVKNIFDVDITKATIRNINNRRVYQFNRLIERESIQEQRKLWEEFETYIEIQLRKQCDFSIFICNPAATEFPFVDKLDTCISESTITDAYTYTRTKDGSTNVFNFKSKIDGSEVIGYFIELREDIRDKLENKYSQTLSSTIPCIMHLLDISTISISLQIFQTFKEINNPKPSALRKK
;
A
#
# COMPACT_ATOMS: atom_id res chain seq x y z
N MET A 1 11.00 44.62 -55.86
CA MET A 1 11.78 43.37 -56.02
C MET A 1 12.02 42.86 -54.61
N MET A 2 11.18 41.94 -54.10
CA MET A 2 11.38 40.48 -54.12
C MET A 2 12.72 40.10 -53.46
N GLU A 3 12.83 39.35 -52.37
CA GLU A 3 12.00 38.24 -51.85
C GLU A 3 12.01 38.16 -50.32
N SER A 4 10.85 37.81 -49.77
CA SER A 4 10.63 37.29 -48.43
C SER A 4 10.92 35.78 -48.40
N ARG A 5 11.55 35.28 -47.33
CA ARG A 5 11.60 33.84 -47.02
C ARG A 5 10.98 33.59 -45.65
N ILE A 6 9.73 33.15 -45.70
CA ILE A 6 8.96 32.57 -44.60
C ILE A 6 9.38 31.09 -44.47
N PRO A 7 9.67 30.56 -43.27
CA PRO A 7 9.75 29.12 -43.07
C PRO A 7 8.34 28.54 -42.88
N THR A 8 7.98 27.63 -43.77
CA THR A 8 6.75 26.83 -43.75
C THR A 8 6.75 25.81 -42.61
N PHE A 9 5.65 25.77 -41.85
CA PHE A 9 5.29 24.68 -40.94
C PHE A 9 5.09 23.36 -41.70
N GLY A 10 6.05 22.45 -41.58
CA GLY A 10 5.89 21.04 -41.97
C GLY A 10 5.24 20.24 -40.86
N ARG A 11 4.01 19.75 -41.07
CA ARG A 11 3.39 18.70 -40.25
C ARG A 11 4.02 17.34 -40.56
N PRO A 12 4.41 16.53 -39.56
CA PRO A 12 4.42 15.09 -39.70
C PRO A 12 3.20 14.48 -39.02
N ASN A 13 2.27 13.95 -39.82
CA ASN A 13 1.26 13.00 -39.36
C ASN A 13 1.96 11.71 -38.92
N LYS A 14 2.31 11.60 -37.63
CA LYS A 14 2.61 10.30 -37.02
C LYS A 14 1.33 9.73 -36.42
N LYS A 15 0.76 8.74 -37.12
CA LYS A 15 -0.23 7.81 -36.57
C LYS A 15 0.36 7.13 -35.33
N ILE A 16 -0.16 7.45 -34.16
CA ILE A 16 0.04 6.66 -32.95
C ILE A 16 -0.78 5.38 -33.13
N ARG A 17 -0.09 4.26 -33.35
CA ARG A 17 -0.67 2.93 -33.21
C ARG A 17 -0.91 2.70 -31.72
N LEU A 18 -2.18 2.58 -31.34
CA LEU A 18 -2.59 1.94 -30.09
C LEU A 18 -2.29 0.45 -30.23
N SER A 19 -1.16 -0.01 -29.69
CA SER A 19 -0.97 -1.42 -29.36
C SER A 19 -1.67 -1.67 -28.03
N GLY A 20 -2.88 -2.23 -28.12
CA GLY A 20 -3.56 -2.82 -26.98
C GLY A 20 -2.88 -4.11 -26.54
N GLY A 21 -3.13 -4.46 -25.28
CA GLY A 21 -3.00 -5.81 -24.76
C GLY A 21 -1.79 -6.02 -23.87
N GLU A 22 -1.90 -5.67 -22.60
CA GLU A 22 -1.48 -6.60 -21.55
C GLU A 22 -2.34 -6.41 -20.31
N MET A 23 -2.77 -7.54 -19.77
CA MET A 23 -3.96 -7.71 -18.96
C MET A 23 -3.82 -7.14 -17.55
N LEU A 24 -4.97 -6.66 -17.04
CA LEU A 24 -5.34 -6.70 -15.63
C LEU A 24 -4.80 -7.99 -14.98
N ARG A 25 -3.78 -7.85 -14.12
CA ARG A 25 -3.46 -8.91 -13.16
C ARG A 25 -4.44 -8.78 -12.00
N ASP A 26 -5.27 -9.80 -11.87
CA ASP A 26 -6.07 -10.10 -10.69
C ASP A 26 -5.22 -9.99 -9.42
N VAL A 27 -5.57 -9.04 -8.53
CA VAL A 27 -4.91 -8.82 -7.23
C VAL A 27 -5.61 -9.64 -6.13
N THR A 28 -6.25 -10.74 -6.48
CA THR A 28 -7.00 -11.59 -5.53
C THR A 28 -6.23 -12.82 -5.06
N ASN A 29 -4.99 -13.04 -5.51
CA ASN A 29 -4.17 -14.19 -5.12
C ASN A 29 -2.77 -13.76 -4.62
N THR A 30 -2.72 -13.03 -3.51
CA THR A 30 -1.52 -13.00 -2.66
C THR A 30 -1.74 -13.95 -1.48
N PRO A 31 -0.96 -15.04 -1.33
CA PRO A 31 -0.97 -15.80 -0.10
C PRO A 31 -0.50 -14.88 1.03
N VAL A 32 -1.32 -14.84 2.09
CA VAL A 32 -1.08 -14.11 3.33
C VAL A 32 0.32 -14.43 3.83
N ILE A 33 1.22 -13.44 3.77
CA ILE A 33 2.50 -13.46 4.49
C ILE A 33 2.18 -13.37 5.98
N SER A 34 1.97 -14.53 6.60
CA SER A 34 1.91 -14.66 8.05
C SER A 34 3.31 -14.44 8.59
N GLY A 35 3.40 -13.48 9.51
CA GLY A 35 4.64 -13.12 10.16
C GLY A 35 5.32 -14.28 10.89
N ARG A 36 6.62 -14.10 11.08
CA ARG A 36 7.48 -14.68 12.12
C ARG A 36 6.70 -15.43 13.20
N SER A 37 6.59 -16.75 13.06
CA SER A 37 6.38 -17.63 14.21
C SER A 37 7.73 -17.92 14.83
N ALA A 38 7.81 -17.63 16.13
CA ALA A 38 8.88 -18.08 16.99
C ALA A 38 9.19 -19.56 16.78
N THR A 39 10.48 -19.88 16.83
CA THR A 39 11.00 -21.23 17.04
C THR A 39 10.30 -21.88 18.22
N VAL A 40 9.40 -22.82 17.95
CA VAL A 40 8.87 -23.74 18.95
C VAL A 40 9.57 -25.06 18.68
N ASP A 41 10.51 -25.37 19.57
CA ASP A 41 11.17 -26.65 19.68
C ASP A 41 10.15 -27.80 19.76
N GLY A 42 10.50 -28.92 19.14
CA GLY A 42 9.66 -30.09 18.97
C GLY A 42 9.18 -30.70 20.29
N GLY A 43 7.95 -30.36 20.68
CA GLY A 43 7.17 -31.03 21.70
C GLY A 43 5.91 -31.64 21.09
N LYS A 44 5.71 -32.95 21.27
CA LYS A 44 4.53 -33.68 20.81
C LYS A 44 3.24 -33.00 21.31
N LEU A 45 2.39 -32.58 20.38
CA LEU A 45 1.08 -31.99 20.65
C LEU A 45 0.13 -33.05 21.23
N ALA A 46 -0.19 -32.92 22.52
CA ALA A 46 -1.28 -33.64 23.16
C ALA A 46 -2.56 -32.79 23.08
N TYR A 47 -3.64 -33.36 22.55
CA TYR A 47 -4.98 -32.78 22.62
C TYR A 47 -5.40 -32.69 24.09
N GLY A 48 -5.55 -31.47 24.64
CA GLY A 48 -6.02 -31.24 26.02
C GLY A 48 -5.29 -30.16 26.84
N ASP A 49 -4.31 -29.45 26.29
CA ASP A 49 -3.57 -28.43 27.05
C ASP A 49 -4.28 -27.06 26.97
N ASP A 50 -5.10 -26.74 27.97
CA ASP A 50 -5.94 -25.53 28.04
C ASP A 50 -5.15 -24.23 27.87
N LYS A 51 -3.87 -24.21 28.30
CA LYS A 51 -2.97 -23.06 28.14
C LYS A 51 -2.60 -22.79 26.68
N LEU A 52 -2.39 -23.85 25.89
CA LEU A 52 -2.10 -23.73 24.46
C LEU A 52 -3.34 -23.24 23.71
N MET A 53 -4.53 -23.75 24.08
CA MET A 53 -5.80 -23.30 23.52
C MET A 53 -6.10 -21.83 23.85
N GLU A 54 -5.81 -21.37 25.06
CA GLU A 54 -5.92 -19.95 25.40
C GLU A 54 -4.94 -19.09 24.62
N GLU A 55 -3.71 -19.56 24.39
CA GLU A 55 -2.72 -18.81 23.64
C GLU A 55 -3.08 -18.72 22.14
N ILE A 56 -3.60 -19.79 21.55
CA ILE A 56 -4.16 -19.78 20.19
C ILE A 56 -5.32 -18.79 20.12
N LYS A 57 -6.28 -18.85 21.05
CA LYS A 57 -7.40 -17.89 21.12
C LYS A 57 -6.94 -16.44 21.35
N ARG A 58 -5.84 -16.22 22.07
CA ARG A 58 -5.25 -14.89 22.25
C ARG A 58 -4.62 -14.39 20.95
N ARG A 59 -3.91 -15.24 20.22
CA ARG A 59 -3.34 -14.91 18.90
C ARG A 59 -4.44 -14.67 17.87
N GLU A 60 -5.49 -15.48 17.84
CA GLU A 60 -6.67 -15.27 16.98
C GLU A 60 -7.35 -13.94 17.26
N ARG A 61 -7.57 -13.58 18.53
CA ARG A 61 -8.12 -12.26 18.91
C ARG A 61 -7.22 -11.11 18.46
N LYS A 62 -5.91 -11.26 18.56
CA LYS A 62 -4.95 -10.26 18.08
C LYS A 62 -5.00 -10.12 16.55
N VAL A 63 -5.01 -11.24 15.82
CA VAL A 63 -5.14 -11.25 14.36
C VAL A 63 -6.45 -10.62 13.92
N LEU A 64 -7.57 -10.90 14.60
CA LEU A 64 -8.86 -10.26 14.33
C LEU A 64 -8.85 -8.75 14.60
N GLN A 65 -8.18 -8.30 15.67
CA GLN A 65 -7.99 -6.87 15.93
C GLN A 65 -7.14 -6.20 14.84
N ASP A 66 -6.06 -6.85 14.40
CA ASP A 66 -5.20 -6.34 13.35
C ASP A 66 -5.94 -6.31 11.99
N ILE A 67 -6.74 -7.33 11.68
CA ILE A 67 -7.64 -7.34 10.51
C ILE A 67 -8.63 -6.18 10.57
N ASN A 68 -9.26 -5.93 11.71
CA ASN A 68 -10.22 -4.83 11.85
C ASN A 68 -9.54 -3.47 11.73
N ARG A 69 -8.33 -3.30 12.27
CA ARG A 69 -7.52 -2.07 12.08
C ARG A 69 -7.18 -1.85 10.60
N LEU A 70 -6.75 -2.90 9.90
CA LEU A 70 -6.46 -2.83 8.47
C LEU A 70 -7.72 -2.50 7.66
N LYS A 71 -8.87 -3.09 7.99
CA LYS A 71 -10.15 -2.75 7.35
C LYS A 71 -10.53 -1.27 7.56
N SER A 72 -10.39 -0.76 8.79
CA SER A 72 -10.64 0.66 9.07
C SER A 72 -9.66 1.57 8.31
N ALA A 73 -8.39 1.19 8.20
CA ALA A 73 -7.41 1.95 7.43
C ALA A 73 -7.72 1.94 5.91
N VAL A 74 -8.16 0.80 5.37
CA VAL A 74 -8.60 0.71 3.97
C VAL A 74 -9.85 1.58 3.73
N GLU A 75 -10.84 1.55 4.62
CA GLU A 75 -12.01 2.43 4.52
C GLU A 75 -11.66 3.91 4.61
N GLU A 76 -10.64 4.28 5.39
CA GLU A 76 -10.13 5.65 5.48
C GLU A 76 -9.45 6.07 4.17
N ILE A 77 -8.58 5.21 3.61
CA ILE A 77 -7.96 5.42 2.29
C ILE A 77 -9.03 5.55 1.20
N ASP A 78 -10.06 4.72 1.19
CA ASP A 78 -11.14 4.80 0.21
C ASP A 78 -11.91 6.13 0.31
N LYS A 79 -12.20 6.58 1.55
CA LYS A 79 -12.83 7.90 1.79
C LYS A 79 -11.95 9.06 1.32
N GLU A 80 -10.64 9.00 1.55
CA GLU A 80 -9.71 10.02 1.05
C GLU A 80 -9.60 9.99 -0.48
N THR A 81 -9.55 8.80 -1.07
CA THR A 81 -9.49 8.61 -2.52
C THR A 81 -10.74 9.18 -3.18
N GLU A 82 -11.93 8.96 -2.61
CA GLU A 82 -13.18 9.51 -3.12
C GLU A 82 -13.27 11.04 -2.95
N LYS A 83 -12.72 11.59 -1.86
CA LYS A 83 -12.57 13.05 -1.69
C LYS A 83 -11.63 13.66 -2.73
N ILE A 84 -10.52 13.01 -3.03
CA ILE A 84 -9.58 13.46 -4.07
C ILE A 84 -10.26 13.37 -5.45
N ARG A 85 -10.96 12.26 -5.73
CA ARG A 85 -11.66 12.02 -6.99
C ARG A 85 -12.78 13.02 -7.25
N SER A 86 -13.51 13.43 -6.22
CA SER A 86 -14.55 14.46 -6.33
C SER A 86 -14.00 15.88 -6.48
N ARG A 87 -12.81 16.18 -5.95
CA ARG A 87 -12.11 17.48 -6.13
C ARG A 87 -11.40 17.63 -7.47
N LEU A 88 -11.01 16.54 -8.11
CA LEU A 88 -10.26 16.56 -9.38
C LEU A 88 -10.98 17.30 -10.52
N PRO A 89 -12.29 17.13 -10.73
CA PRO A 89 -13.05 17.89 -11.72
C PRO A 89 -13.11 19.39 -11.41
N GLU A 90 -13.24 19.77 -10.13
CA GLU A 90 -13.25 21.18 -9.72
C GLU A 90 -11.89 21.84 -10.01
N LEU A 91 -10.80 21.13 -9.68
CA LEU A 91 -9.44 21.59 -9.95
C LEU A 91 -9.13 21.66 -11.45
N ALA A 92 -9.63 20.70 -12.23
CA ALA A 92 -9.52 20.74 -13.68
C ALA A 92 -10.33 21.91 -14.28
N GLY A 93 -11.50 22.22 -13.70
CA GLY A 93 -12.31 23.37 -14.07
C GLY A 93 -11.61 24.70 -13.77
N SER A 94 -11.04 24.85 -12.57
CA SER A 94 -10.30 26.07 -12.19
C SER A 94 -9.02 26.26 -13.00
N TYR A 95 -8.30 25.17 -13.29
CA TYR A 95 -7.13 25.21 -14.18
C TYR A 95 -7.51 25.67 -15.58
N ARG A 96 -8.65 25.20 -16.11
CA ARG A 96 -9.15 25.61 -17.43
C ARG A 96 -9.56 27.09 -17.46
N GLN A 97 -10.21 27.59 -16.42
CA GLN A 97 -10.50 29.02 -16.27
C GLN A 97 -9.23 29.85 -16.21
N LEU A 98 -8.18 29.36 -15.54
CA LEU A 98 -6.90 30.05 -15.50
C LEU A 98 -6.26 30.14 -16.89
N LEU A 99 -6.33 29.06 -17.68
CA LEU A 99 -5.86 29.07 -19.08
C LEU A 99 -6.68 30.03 -19.95
N ASP A 100 -8.00 30.04 -19.81
CA ASP A 100 -8.87 30.97 -20.54
C ASP A 100 -8.58 32.44 -20.16
N ASN A 101 -8.21 32.70 -18.90
CA ASN A 101 -7.80 34.02 -18.45
C ASN A 101 -6.43 34.42 -19.04
N ILE A 102 -5.45 33.50 -19.07
CA ILE A 102 -4.15 33.73 -19.70
C ILE A 102 -4.32 34.06 -21.19
N ASP A 103 -5.12 33.27 -21.91
CA ASP A 103 -5.43 33.53 -23.33
C ASP A 103 -6.11 34.90 -23.54
N ASN A 104 -6.89 35.38 -22.57
CA ASN A 104 -7.49 36.71 -22.62
C ASN A 104 -6.48 37.82 -22.29
N GLU A 105 -5.61 37.62 -21.31
CA GLU A 105 -4.52 38.54 -20.99
C GLU A 105 -3.54 38.67 -22.17
N ASP A 106 -3.18 37.57 -22.82
CA ASP A 106 -2.34 37.58 -24.02
C ASP A 106 -2.97 38.38 -25.16
N LYS A 107 -4.29 38.25 -25.38
CA LYS A 107 -5.02 39.08 -26.36
C LYS A 107 -5.03 40.55 -25.99
N GLN A 108 -5.13 40.88 -24.70
CA GLN A 108 -5.07 42.26 -24.23
C GLN A 108 -3.67 42.86 -24.43
N ILE A 109 -2.62 42.09 -24.12
CA ILE A 109 -1.23 42.48 -24.37
C ILE A 109 -1.03 42.78 -25.85
N LEU A 110 -1.46 41.89 -26.73
CA LEU A 110 -1.33 42.08 -28.19
C LEU A 110 -2.05 43.34 -28.69
N CYS A 111 -3.24 43.62 -28.14
CA CYS A 111 -4.00 44.84 -28.47
C CYS A 111 -3.30 46.12 -27.96
N LEU A 112 -2.70 46.06 -26.77
CA LEU A 112 -1.93 47.18 -26.21
C LEU A 112 -0.61 47.42 -26.97
N GLU A 113 0.03 46.36 -27.45
CA GLU A 113 1.22 46.45 -28.31
C GLU A 113 0.87 47.13 -29.65
N GLU A 114 -0.22 46.73 -30.30
CA GLU A 114 -0.72 47.38 -31.53
C GLU A 114 -1.05 48.87 -31.30
N GLN A 115 -1.65 49.21 -30.15
CA GLN A 115 -1.93 50.61 -29.78
C GLN A 115 -0.65 51.42 -29.55
N LEU A 116 0.36 50.82 -28.91
CA LEU A 116 1.67 51.43 -28.69
C LEU A 116 2.38 51.71 -30.01
N GLU A 117 2.41 50.75 -30.94
CA GLU A 117 3.00 50.93 -32.27
C GLU A 117 2.29 52.05 -33.06
N SER A 118 0.95 52.11 -32.99
CA SER A 118 0.18 53.19 -33.60
C SER A 118 0.52 54.56 -32.99
N LEU A 119 0.62 54.65 -31.66
CA LEU A 119 0.99 55.88 -30.96
C LEU A 119 2.43 56.32 -31.24
N GLU A 120 3.36 55.37 -31.36
CA GLU A 120 4.74 55.63 -31.74
C GLU A 120 4.82 56.18 -33.17
N SER A 121 4.08 55.58 -34.10
CA SER A 121 3.95 56.09 -35.46
C SER A 121 3.39 57.52 -35.48
N GLN A 122 2.34 57.82 -34.70
CA GLN A 122 1.77 59.15 -34.58
C GLN A 122 2.78 60.17 -34.01
N CYS A 123 3.48 59.81 -32.94
CA CYS A 123 4.54 60.64 -32.35
C CYS A 123 5.64 60.97 -33.38
N ASN A 124 6.05 59.98 -34.17
CA ASN A 124 7.07 60.18 -35.19
C ASN A 124 6.59 61.09 -36.34
N THR A 125 5.34 60.94 -36.79
CA THR A 125 4.76 61.86 -37.77
C THR A 125 4.63 63.29 -37.23
N GLU A 126 4.26 63.45 -35.96
CA GLU A 126 4.12 64.76 -35.35
C GLU A 126 5.48 65.45 -35.15
N ARG A 127 6.51 64.70 -34.76
CA ARG A 127 7.89 65.20 -34.72
C ARG A 127 8.36 65.70 -36.08
N GLU A 128 8.11 64.95 -37.15
CA GLU A 128 8.51 65.36 -38.50
C GLU A 128 7.70 66.57 -38.99
N ASN A 129 6.41 66.66 -38.63
CA ASN A 129 5.57 67.84 -38.90
C ASN A 129 6.11 69.08 -38.17
N GLN A 130 6.41 68.97 -36.87
CA GLN A 130 6.99 70.07 -36.09
C GLN A 130 8.34 70.51 -36.67
N ARG A 131 9.18 69.56 -37.07
CA ARG A 131 10.45 69.86 -37.74
C ARG A 131 10.25 70.65 -39.03
N ARG A 132 9.33 70.21 -39.90
CA ARG A 132 9.00 70.95 -41.14
C ARG A 132 8.40 72.32 -40.87
N MET A 133 7.61 72.47 -39.81
CA MET A 133 7.06 73.75 -39.40
C MET A 133 8.16 74.72 -38.97
N VAL A 134 9.16 74.24 -38.22
CA VAL A 134 10.35 75.04 -37.86
C VAL A 134 11.13 75.43 -39.12
N GLU A 135 11.43 74.48 -40.01
CA GLU A 135 12.14 74.77 -41.28
C GLU A 135 11.37 75.80 -42.13
N ASN A 136 10.04 75.74 -42.15
CA ASN A 136 9.22 76.70 -42.88
C ASN A 136 9.22 78.10 -42.23
N LEU A 137 9.14 78.18 -40.89
CA LEU A 137 9.24 79.44 -40.16
C LEU A 137 10.63 80.09 -40.33
N GLU A 138 11.70 79.29 -40.34
CA GLU A 138 13.05 79.77 -40.61
C GLU A 138 13.18 80.35 -42.02
N LEU A 139 12.63 79.69 -43.03
CA LEU A 139 12.57 80.19 -44.40
C LEU A 139 11.77 81.48 -44.50
N GLN A 140 10.60 81.54 -43.84
CA GLN A 140 9.75 82.72 -43.85
C GLN A 140 10.45 83.92 -43.19
N HIS A 141 11.09 83.73 -42.02
CA HIS A 141 11.89 84.78 -41.39
C HIS A 141 13.07 85.21 -42.26
N SER A 142 13.73 84.29 -42.98
CA SER A 142 14.80 84.63 -43.91
C SER A 142 14.28 85.50 -45.07
N ILE A 143 13.10 85.20 -45.60
CA ILE A 143 12.44 86.01 -46.64
C ILE A 143 12.05 87.39 -46.08
N ASP A 144 11.48 87.44 -44.88
CA ASP A 144 11.07 88.71 -44.26
C ASP A 144 12.27 89.62 -43.98
N VAL A 145 13.38 89.06 -43.46
CA VAL A 145 14.62 89.82 -43.24
C VAL A 145 15.20 90.36 -44.55
N THR A 146 15.22 89.55 -45.61
CA THR A 146 15.72 89.98 -46.92
C THR A 146 14.82 91.05 -47.55
N ASN A 147 13.50 90.91 -47.45
CA ASN A 147 12.54 91.93 -47.89
C ASN A 147 12.69 93.23 -47.11
N HIS A 148 12.87 93.16 -45.79
CA HIS A 148 13.03 94.33 -44.94
C HIS A 148 14.33 95.08 -45.23
N ASN A 149 15.43 94.34 -45.42
CA ASN A 149 16.71 94.91 -45.83
C ASN A 149 16.60 95.60 -47.19
N THR A 150 15.95 94.96 -48.18
CA THR A 150 15.76 95.54 -49.51
C THR A 150 14.91 96.81 -49.45
N SER A 151 13.86 96.83 -48.62
CA SER A 151 13.02 98.02 -48.41
C SER A 151 13.78 99.15 -47.71
N LEU A 152 14.63 98.83 -46.73
CA LEU A 152 15.49 99.81 -46.06
C LEU A 152 16.52 100.41 -47.01
N ASP A 153 17.17 99.58 -47.82
CA ASP A 153 18.15 100.04 -48.82
C ASP A 153 17.48 100.96 -49.85
N GLN A 154 16.27 100.61 -50.29
CA GLN A 154 15.49 101.46 -51.19
C GLN A 154 15.14 102.80 -50.55
N LYS A 155 14.59 102.82 -49.33
CA LYS A 155 14.28 104.06 -48.60
C LYS A 155 15.51 104.93 -48.33
N ASN A 156 16.65 104.30 -48.05
CA ASN A 156 17.90 105.02 -47.81
C ASN A 156 18.43 105.64 -49.12
N SER A 157 18.27 104.95 -50.25
CA SER A 157 18.60 105.49 -51.58
C SER A 157 17.66 106.64 -52.00
N GLU A 158 16.36 106.52 -51.77
CA GLU A 158 15.35 107.55 -52.03
C GLU A 158 15.57 108.78 -51.16
N SER A 159 15.91 108.58 -49.88
CA SER A 159 16.27 109.67 -48.97
C SER A 159 17.57 110.34 -49.41
N ARG A 160 18.62 109.59 -49.75
CA ARG A 160 19.85 110.21 -50.29
C ARG A 160 19.58 111.04 -51.54
N HIS A 161 18.75 110.53 -52.45
CA HIS A 161 18.38 111.23 -53.67
C HIS A 161 17.56 112.51 -53.38
N SER A 162 16.59 112.47 -52.46
CA SER A 162 15.79 113.65 -52.12
C SER A 162 16.61 114.74 -51.43
N TRP A 163 17.59 114.36 -50.61
CA TRP A 163 18.51 115.28 -49.98
C TRP A 163 19.50 115.88 -50.99
N GLU A 164 19.95 115.11 -51.97
CA GLU A 164 20.75 115.63 -53.10
C GLU A 164 19.95 116.63 -53.96
N VAL A 165 18.67 116.38 -54.21
CA VAL A 165 17.77 117.29 -54.94
C VAL A 165 17.55 118.59 -54.16
N GLN A 166 17.28 118.51 -52.86
CA GLN A 166 17.10 119.70 -52.00
C GLN A 166 18.40 120.52 -51.86
N LEU A 167 19.57 119.88 -51.91
CA LEU A 167 20.86 120.57 -51.90
C LEU A 167 21.10 121.39 -53.20
N ILE A 168 20.59 120.90 -54.33
CA ILE A 168 20.71 121.54 -55.64
C ILE A 168 19.71 122.70 -55.79
N GLU A 169 18.52 122.59 -55.19
CA GLU A 169 17.51 123.65 -55.18
C GLU A 169 17.92 124.82 -54.27
N LEU A 170 18.53 124.55 -53.11
CA LEU A 170 19.01 125.60 -52.18
C LEU A 170 20.28 126.33 -52.66
N GLN A 171 20.95 125.85 -53.72
CA GLN A 171 22.14 126.50 -54.29
C GLN A 171 21.82 127.60 -55.33
N ASN A 172 20.55 127.83 -55.71
CA ASN A 172 20.17 128.68 -56.85
C ASN A 172 19.03 129.70 -56.61
N GLU A 173 18.95 130.37 -55.45
CA GLU A 173 18.07 131.53 -55.30
C GLU A 173 18.80 132.78 -54.75
N PRO A 174 18.79 133.92 -55.47
CA PRO A 174 19.26 135.20 -54.96
C PRO A 174 18.12 135.97 -54.26
N GLU A 175 18.37 136.43 -53.03
CA GLU A 175 17.43 137.22 -52.23
C GLU A 175 17.23 138.64 -52.82
N THR A 176 15.99 138.99 -53.14
CA THR A 176 15.57 140.34 -53.55
C THR A 176 14.80 141.11 -52.46
N LYS A 177 14.88 142.44 -52.55
CA LYS A 177 14.57 143.48 -51.57
C LYS A 177 13.09 143.70 -51.15
N ASP A 178 12.16 142.79 -51.47
CA ASP A 178 10.74 142.93 -51.11
C ASP A 178 10.37 142.38 -49.71
N ASN A 179 11.34 141.81 -48.99
CA ASN A 179 11.12 141.16 -47.69
C ASN A 179 10.77 142.12 -46.52
N VAL A 180 10.93 143.44 -46.66
CA VAL A 180 10.77 144.36 -45.51
C VAL A 180 9.31 144.67 -45.16
N ASP A 181 8.40 144.65 -46.15
CA ASP A 181 6.98 144.91 -45.92
C ASP A 181 6.19 143.63 -45.58
N ILE A 182 6.65 142.48 -46.08
CA ILE A 182 6.15 141.16 -45.70
C ILE A 182 6.49 140.84 -44.23
N ILE A 183 7.67 141.23 -43.74
CA ILE A 183 8.07 141.05 -42.32
C ILE A 183 7.14 141.79 -41.33
N LYS A 184 6.46 142.88 -41.74
CA LYS A 184 5.49 143.56 -40.87
C LYS A 184 4.13 142.87 -40.84
N ALA A 185 3.66 142.31 -41.96
CA ALA A 185 2.44 141.51 -42.02
C ALA A 185 2.60 140.14 -41.31
N ILE A 186 3.76 139.50 -41.49
CA ILE A 186 4.12 138.24 -40.81
C ILE A 186 4.19 138.43 -39.29
N LYS A 187 4.62 139.60 -38.77
CA LYS A 187 4.65 139.83 -37.32
C LYS A 187 3.27 139.84 -36.65
N THR A 188 2.22 140.21 -37.38
CA THR A 188 0.83 140.16 -36.92
C THR A 188 0.22 138.76 -37.03
N GLU A 189 0.44 138.05 -38.14
CA GLU A 189 0.06 136.62 -38.25
C GLU A 189 0.82 135.73 -37.26
N LEU A 190 2.08 136.04 -36.96
CA LEU A 190 2.90 135.31 -35.99
C LEU A 190 2.36 135.44 -34.56
N ALA A 191 1.70 136.54 -34.23
CA ALA A 191 1.08 136.73 -32.92
C ALA A 191 -0.24 135.91 -32.78
N GLU A 192 -1.05 135.84 -33.83
CA GLU A 192 -2.27 135.02 -33.85
C GLU A 192 -1.94 133.51 -33.91
N LEU A 193 -0.98 133.13 -34.74
CA LEU A 193 -0.46 131.76 -34.79
C LEU A 193 0.24 131.36 -33.48
N GLN A 194 0.87 132.28 -32.74
CA GLN A 194 1.39 131.96 -31.41
C GLN A 194 0.29 131.58 -30.42
N VAL A 195 -0.88 132.24 -30.47
CA VAL A 195 -2.00 131.90 -29.60
C VAL A 195 -2.60 130.53 -29.95
N GLU A 196 -2.78 130.25 -31.24
CA GLU A 196 -3.21 128.91 -31.69
C GLU A 196 -2.18 127.83 -31.38
N TRP A 197 -0.89 128.16 -31.52
CA TRP A 197 0.22 127.26 -31.19
C TRP A 197 0.24 126.92 -29.70
N TYR A 198 0.05 127.90 -28.80
CA TYR A 198 -0.07 127.64 -27.37
C TYR A 198 -1.30 126.79 -27.01
N ALA A 199 -2.41 126.94 -27.73
CA ALA A 199 -3.59 126.10 -27.53
C ALA A 199 -3.34 124.64 -27.96
N ILE A 200 -2.71 124.45 -29.12
CA ILE A 200 -2.33 123.12 -29.63
C ILE A 200 -1.24 122.47 -28.76
N GLU A 201 -0.25 123.24 -28.31
CA GLU A 201 0.80 122.78 -27.40
C GLU A 201 0.19 122.26 -26.10
N LYS A 202 -0.74 123.02 -25.51
CA LYS A 202 -1.45 122.62 -24.30
C LYS A 202 -2.33 121.38 -24.49
N GLU A 203 -2.98 121.22 -25.65
CA GLU A 203 -3.78 120.03 -25.94
C GLU A 203 -2.90 118.80 -26.24
N ASN A 204 -1.77 118.98 -26.93
CA ASN A 204 -0.79 117.93 -27.14
C ASN A 204 -0.12 117.48 -25.85
N ASP A 205 0.22 118.41 -24.95
CA ASP A 205 0.75 118.08 -23.63
C ASP A 205 -0.26 117.28 -22.81
N LYS A 206 -1.54 117.66 -22.88
CA LYS A 206 -2.63 116.90 -22.25
C LYS A 206 -2.73 115.49 -22.84
N LYS A 207 -2.81 115.33 -24.16
CA LYS A 207 -2.85 114.00 -24.82
C LYS A 207 -1.60 113.17 -24.53
N CYS A 208 -0.42 113.79 -24.52
CA CYS A 208 0.82 113.12 -24.15
C CYS A 208 0.80 112.65 -22.69
N SER A 209 0.21 113.42 -21.79
CA SER A 209 0.06 113.02 -20.38
C SER A 209 -0.90 111.84 -20.22
N GLU A 210 -2.02 111.84 -20.95
CA GLU A 210 -3.02 110.76 -20.96
C GLU A 210 -2.41 109.47 -21.54
N TYR A 211 -1.73 109.54 -22.69
CA TYR A 211 -1.04 108.38 -23.26
C TYR A 211 0.10 107.86 -22.37
N LYS A 212 0.86 108.74 -21.71
CA LYS A 212 1.88 108.31 -20.74
C LYS A 212 1.26 107.59 -19.54
N GLN A 213 0.07 107.98 -19.12
CA GLN A 213 -0.64 107.33 -18.04
C GLN A 213 -1.19 105.97 -18.49
N GLU A 214 -1.86 105.92 -19.65
CA GLU A 214 -2.39 104.67 -20.22
C GLU A 214 -1.28 103.65 -20.47
N LEU A 215 -0.14 104.09 -21.02
CA LEU A 215 1.02 103.23 -21.24
C LEU A 215 1.60 102.70 -19.93
N ARG A 216 1.61 103.50 -18.84
CA ARG A 216 2.02 103.01 -17.52
C ARG A 216 1.06 101.96 -16.99
N GLU A 217 -0.24 102.17 -17.13
CA GLU A 217 -1.26 101.22 -16.67
C GLU A 217 -1.15 99.90 -17.44
N GLN A 218 -1.01 99.95 -18.78
CA GLN A 218 -0.78 98.79 -19.63
C GLN A 218 0.55 98.08 -19.29
N PHE A 219 1.59 98.83 -18.94
CA PHE A 219 2.86 98.23 -18.52
C PHE A 219 2.76 97.52 -17.18
N GLU A 220 2.03 98.08 -16.21
CA GLU A 220 1.83 97.46 -14.89
C GLU A 220 0.87 96.26 -14.94
N THR A 221 -0.11 96.23 -15.85
CA THR A 221 -0.92 95.03 -16.10
C THR A 221 -0.06 93.93 -16.74
N PHE A 222 0.71 94.26 -17.77
CA PHE A 222 1.63 93.32 -18.41
C PHE A 222 2.65 92.74 -17.42
N LYS A 223 3.21 93.57 -16.54
CA LYS A 223 4.17 93.13 -15.52
C LYS A 223 3.56 92.16 -14.52
N ARG A 224 2.29 92.37 -14.13
CA ARG A 224 1.55 91.44 -13.26
C ARG A 224 1.24 90.13 -13.95
N GLU A 225 0.76 90.17 -15.19
CA GLU A 225 0.47 88.98 -15.98
C GLU A 225 1.72 88.14 -16.22
N LYS A 226 2.82 88.78 -16.65
CA LYS A 226 4.10 88.09 -16.86
C LYS A 226 4.64 87.47 -15.58
N LYS A 227 4.46 88.12 -14.42
CA LYS A 227 4.85 87.57 -13.11
C LYS A 227 4.00 86.34 -12.74
N LEU A 228 2.70 86.37 -13.01
CA LEU A 228 1.79 85.26 -12.73
C LEU A 228 2.12 84.04 -13.61
N ASN A 229 2.31 84.25 -14.91
CA ASN A 229 2.73 83.20 -15.84
C ASN A 229 4.10 82.61 -15.46
N LEU A 230 5.01 83.43 -14.93
CA LEU A 230 6.31 82.95 -14.44
C LEU A 230 6.16 82.06 -13.20
N GLN A 231 5.26 82.40 -12.28
CA GLN A 231 4.97 81.55 -11.12
C GLN A 231 4.29 80.23 -11.51
N GLU A 232 3.37 80.24 -12.48
CA GLU A 232 2.74 79.01 -12.96
C GLU A 232 3.75 78.08 -13.64
N THR A 233 4.66 78.64 -14.44
CA THR A 233 5.74 77.87 -15.06
C THR A 233 6.76 77.36 -14.03
N GLU A 234 7.11 78.14 -13.00
CA GLU A 234 7.93 77.65 -11.89
C GLU A 234 7.24 76.52 -11.10
N ASN A 235 5.94 76.65 -10.83
CA ASN A 235 5.19 75.63 -10.09
C ASN A 235 5.07 74.32 -10.87
N THR A 236 4.82 74.38 -12.18
CA THR A 236 4.75 73.21 -13.06
C THR A 236 6.13 72.56 -13.27
N ALA A 237 7.19 73.36 -13.36
CA ALA A 237 8.56 72.85 -13.39
C ALA A 237 8.91 72.14 -12.07
N ASN A 238 8.57 72.73 -10.92
CA ASN A 238 8.82 72.15 -9.61
C ASN A 238 8.02 70.86 -9.36
N SER A 239 6.77 70.79 -9.82
CA SER A 239 5.98 69.54 -9.70
C SER A 239 6.60 68.44 -10.56
N SER A 240 6.96 68.75 -11.81
CA SER A 240 7.60 67.80 -12.72
C SER A 240 8.92 67.26 -12.16
N LEU A 241 9.73 68.14 -11.55
CA LEU A 241 11.01 67.78 -10.94
C LEU A 241 10.84 66.91 -9.68
N LYS A 242 9.72 67.09 -8.95
CA LYS A 242 9.36 66.23 -7.83
C LYS A 242 8.94 64.84 -8.31
N ASP A 243 8.11 64.77 -9.34
CA ASP A 243 7.67 63.51 -9.93
C ASP A 243 8.86 62.73 -10.51
N GLU A 244 9.78 63.42 -11.19
CA GLU A 244 11.01 62.82 -11.73
C GLU A 244 11.89 62.22 -10.61
N ASN A 245 12.03 62.91 -9.47
CA ASN A 245 12.74 62.39 -8.31
C ASN A 245 12.05 61.18 -7.67
N GLU A 246 10.71 61.17 -7.60
CA GLU A 246 9.95 60.01 -7.12
C GLU A 246 10.13 58.80 -8.05
N HIS A 247 10.05 59.01 -9.37
CA HIS A 247 10.30 57.97 -10.36
C HIS A 247 11.73 57.44 -10.30
N ARG A 248 12.72 58.31 -10.13
CA ARG A 248 14.13 57.93 -9.96
C ARG A 248 14.33 57.07 -8.70
N SER A 249 13.67 57.44 -7.60
CA SER A 249 13.74 56.67 -6.34
C SER A 249 13.10 55.28 -6.49
N LYS A 250 11.95 55.19 -7.18
CA LYS A 250 11.30 53.90 -7.49
C LYS A 250 12.17 53.03 -8.41
N LEU A 251 12.79 53.62 -9.43
CA LEU A 251 13.69 52.92 -10.34
C LEU A 251 14.88 52.29 -9.58
N GLU A 252 15.50 53.04 -8.67
CA GLU A 252 16.64 52.54 -7.91
C GLU A 252 16.24 51.42 -6.94
N SER A 253 15.05 51.51 -6.33
CA SER A 253 14.46 50.43 -5.53
C SER A 253 14.24 49.17 -6.39
N HIS A 254 13.67 49.31 -7.58
CA HIS A 254 13.45 48.19 -8.50
C HIS A 254 14.77 47.53 -8.94
N LYS A 255 15.80 48.33 -9.25
CA LYS A 255 17.14 47.78 -9.55
C LYS A 255 17.70 46.97 -8.39
N ALA A 256 17.57 47.47 -7.16
CA ALA A 256 18.03 46.73 -5.98
C ALA A 256 17.28 45.39 -5.83
N THR A 257 15.96 45.37 -6.06
CA THR A 257 15.18 44.12 -6.04
C THR A 257 15.56 43.15 -7.15
N ILE A 258 15.86 43.64 -8.37
CA ILE A 258 16.33 42.80 -9.48
C ILE A 258 17.67 42.16 -9.13
N CYS A 259 18.64 42.94 -8.64
CA CYS A 259 19.94 42.40 -8.23
C CYS A 259 19.83 41.36 -7.11
N ALA A 260 18.91 41.57 -6.15
CA ALA A 260 18.66 40.60 -5.09
C ALA A 260 18.08 39.28 -5.65
N ASN A 261 17.10 39.37 -6.55
CA ASN A 261 16.50 38.22 -7.21
C ASN A 261 17.50 37.47 -8.10
N ASP A 262 18.34 38.18 -8.86
CA ASP A 262 19.38 37.56 -9.69
C ASP A 262 20.38 36.75 -8.84
N SER A 263 20.72 37.27 -7.66
CA SER A 263 21.59 36.57 -6.70
C SER A 263 20.91 35.32 -6.13
N GLU A 264 19.62 35.40 -5.82
CA GLU A 264 18.83 34.25 -5.36
C GLU A 264 18.71 33.17 -6.46
N ILE A 265 18.47 33.57 -7.71
CA ILE A 265 18.41 32.66 -8.85
C ILE A 265 19.74 31.94 -9.05
N ALA A 266 20.88 32.64 -8.90
CA ALA A 266 22.20 32.01 -8.97
C ALA A 266 22.38 30.94 -7.88
N ASN A 267 22.04 31.26 -6.63
CA ASN A 267 22.11 30.31 -5.51
C ASN A 267 21.20 29.08 -5.73
N LEU A 268 20.00 29.29 -6.27
CA LEU A 268 19.07 28.20 -6.59
C LEU A 268 19.63 27.31 -7.70
N ARG A 269 20.28 27.87 -8.72
CA ARG A 269 20.94 27.09 -9.79
C ARG A 269 22.05 26.20 -9.23
N ASP A 270 22.89 26.74 -8.35
CA ASP A 270 23.95 25.97 -7.70
C ASP A 270 23.37 24.84 -6.84
N THR A 271 22.31 25.13 -6.09
CA THR A 271 21.61 24.13 -5.28
C THR A 271 21.01 23.02 -6.15
N ILE A 272 20.42 23.35 -7.30
CA ILE A 272 19.88 22.37 -8.25
C ILE A 272 20.99 21.50 -8.83
N ALA A 273 22.13 22.09 -9.19
CA ALA A 273 23.28 21.36 -9.70
C ALA A 273 23.82 20.34 -8.68
N ASP A 274 23.98 20.76 -7.43
CA ASP A 274 24.40 19.89 -6.32
C ASP A 274 23.40 18.74 -6.11
N ARG A 275 22.10 19.04 -6.07
CA ARG A 275 21.06 18.01 -5.91
C ARG A 275 21.06 17.01 -7.07
N THR A 276 21.20 17.48 -8.30
CA THR A 276 21.27 16.63 -9.49
C THR A 276 22.49 15.70 -9.45
N SER A 277 23.63 16.19 -8.95
CA SER A 277 24.83 15.39 -8.71
C SER A 277 24.58 14.31 -7.65
N THR A 278 23.93 14.65 -6.54
CA THR A 278 23.60 13.66 -5.49
C THR A 278 22.64 12.58 -5.97
N ILE A 279 21.61 12.94 -6.76
CA ILE A 279 20.69 11.96 -7.38
C ILE A 279 21.48 11.00 -8.28
N SER A 280 22.34 11.54 -9.14
CA SER A 280 23.16 10.73 -10.04
C SER A 280 24.09 9.77 -9.30
N GLN A 281 24.57 10.14 -8.11
CA GLN A 281 25.38 9.26 -7.26
C GLN A 281 24.55 8.15 -6.61
N ILE A 282 23.32 8.47 -6.18
CA ILE A 282 22.37 7.49 -5.62
C ILE A 282 21.96 6.48 -6.70
N ASP A 283 21.63 6.93 -7.92
CA ASP A 283 21.27 6.02 -9.02
C ASP A 283 22.41 5.04 -9.34
N LYS A 284 23.65 5.52 -9.32
CA LYS A 284 24.84 4.67 -9.51
C LYS A 284 25.02 3.65 -8.39
N SER A 285 24.67 3.97 -7.15
CA SER A 285 24.78 3.04 -6.02
C SER A 285 23.60 2.08 -5.91
N MET A 286 22.43 2.43 -6.45
CA MET A 286 21.25 1.56 -6.51
C MET A 286 21.40 0.42 -7.53
N LEU A 287 22.01 0.68 -8.69
CA LEU A 287 22.23 -0.33 -9.74
C LEU A 287 22.82 -1.67 -9.25
N PRO A 288 23.92 -1.71 -8.47
CA PRO A 288 24.45 -2.98 -7.98
C PRO A 288 23.51 -3.68 -6.98
N LEU A 289 22.80 -2.92 -6.13
CA LEU A 289 21.85 -3.49 -5.18
C LEU A 289 20.64 -4.14 -5.88
N GLU A 290 20.16 -3.54 -6.97
CA GLU A 290 19.10 -4.14 -7.79
C GLU A 290 19.55 -5.42 -8.50
N GLN A 291 20.85 -5.51 -8.83
CA GLN A 291 21.43 -6.71 -9.40
C GLN A 291 21.55 -7.80 -8.33
N GLU A 292 22.10 -7.49 -7.15
CA GLU A 292 22.18 -8.41 -6.01
C GLU A 292 20.79 -8.93 -5.59
N LEU A 293 19.79 -8.06 -5.54
CA LEU A 293 18.42 -8.45 -5.23
C LEU A 293 17.84 -9.43 -6.25
N ARG A 294 18.13 -9.22 -7.55
CA ARG A 294 17.70 -10.14 -8.62
C ARG A 294 18.38 -11.49 -8.50
N GLU A 295 19.69 -11.51 -8.24
CA GLU A 295 20.46 -12.74 -8.06
C GLU A 295 19.98 -13.52 -6.83
N ALA A 296 19.79 -12.86 -5.69
CA ALA A 296 19.26 -13.47 -4.47
C ALA A 296 17.84 -14.01 -4.64
N SER A 297 16.99 -13.28 -5.37
CA SER A 297 15.61 -13.73 -5.66
C SER A 297 15.59 -14.98 -6.55
N LEU A 298 16.56 -15.12 -7.46
CA LEU A 298 16.69 -16.29 -8.32
C LEU A 298 17.16 -17.50 -7.50
N GLN A 299 18.18 -17.33 -6.65
CA GLN A 299 18.65 -18.38 -5.74
C GLN A 299 17.56 -18.85 -4.77
N PHE A 300 16.78 -17.92 -4.22
CA PHE A 300 15.67 -18.27 -3.34
C PHE A 300 14.64 -19.18 -4.05
N ARG A 301 14.32 -18.87 -5.31
CA ARG A 301 13.38 -19.67 -6.11
C ARG A 301 13.92 -21.08 -6.39
N GLU A 302 15.22 -21.22 -6.63
CA GLU A 302 15.86 -22.52 -6.80
C GLU A 302 15.75 -23.36 -5.53
N ILE A 303 16.09 -22.78 -4.37
CA ILE A 303 15.98 -23.46 -3.07
C ILE A 303 14.53 -23.83 -2.74
N GLU A 304 13.56 -22.95 -3.05
CA GLU A 304 12.14 -23.22 -2.87
C GLU A 304 11.69 -24.42 -3.70
N ASN A 305 12.14 -24.52 -4.95
CA ASN A 305 11.85 -25.67 -5.82
C ASN A 305 12.44 -26.97 -5.26
N ASP A 306 13.68 -26.93 -4.76
CA ASP A 306 14.34 -28.09 -4.15
C ASP A 306 13.62 -28.54 -2.87
N CYS A 307 13.21 -27.60 -2.02
CA CYS A 307 12.44 -27.88 -0.81
C CYS A 307 11.08 -28.52 -1.15
N ASN A 308 10.39 -27.98 -2.16
CA ASN A 308 9.14 -28.55 -2.65
C ASN A 308 9.33 -29.96 -3.21
N HIS A 309 10.44 -30.24 -3.89
CA HIS A 309 10.78 -31.58 -4.34
C HIS A 309 10.99 -32.55 -3.17
N VAL A 310 11.79 -32.16 -2.18
CA VAL A 310 12.04 -32.97 -0.97
C VAL A 310 10.75 -33.23 -0.19
N ASN A 311 9.86 -32.25 -0.06
CA ASN A 311 8.57 -32.42 0.61
C ASN A 311 7.69 -33.46 -0.09
N ARG A 312 7.62 -33.45 -1.43
CA ARG A 312 6.90 -34.48 -2.20
C ARG A 312 7.47 -35.88 -1.96
N VAL A 313 8.80 -36.00 -1.92
CA VAL A 313 9.46 -37.29 -1.63
C VAL A 313 9.13 -37.76 -0.21
N CYS A 314 9.18 -36.87 0.77
CA CYS A 314 8.82 -37.17 2.16
C CYS A 314 7.35 -37.61 2.31
N GLU A 315 6.42 -36.94 1.65
CA GLU A 315 5.01 -37.30 1.63
C GLU A 315 4.80 -38.68 1.00
N HIS A 316 5.47 -38.95 -0.11
CA HIS A 316 5.45 -40.26 -0.74
C HIS A 316 5.98 -41.35 0.19
N LEU A 317 7.12 -41.13 0.85
CA LEU A 317 7.69 -42.06 1.83
C LEU A 317 6.78 -42.28 3.05
N LYS A 318 6.12 -41.23 3.55
CA LYS A 318 5.14 -41.37 4.64
C LYS A 318 3.97 -42.25 4.22
N SER A 319 3.44 -42.04 3.02
CA SER A 319 2.32 -42.83 2.50
C SER A 319 2.69 -44.30 2.33
N THR A 320 3.87 -44.59 1.75
CA THR A 320 4.34 -45.96 1.54
C THR A 320 4.66 -46.66 2.86
N ASN A 321 5.30 -45.97 3.80
CA ASN A 321 5.58 -46.52 5.13
C ASN A 321 4.30 -46.81 5.92
N SER A 322 3.30 -45.93 5.83
CA SER A 322 1.98 -46.17 6.45
C SER A 322 1.33 -47.44 5.92
N LEU A 323 1.32 -47.63 4.59
CA LEU A 323 0.78 -48.84 3.96
C LEU A 323 1.53 -50.11 4.41
N VAL A 324 2.87 -50.07 4.45
CA VAL A 324 3.69 -51.20 4.91
C VAL A 324 3.40 -51.50 6.39
N PHE A 325 3.26 -50.48 7.22
CA PHE A 325 2.96 -50.63 8.64
C PHE A 325 1.57 -51.23 8.87
N GLU A 326 0.55 -50.78 8.14
CA GLU A 326 -0.79 -51.37 8.19
C GLU A 326 -0.79 -52.85 7.78
N ARG A 327 -0.09 -53.18 6.69
CA ARG A 327 0.07 -54.58 6.26
C ARG A 327 0.75 -55.43 7.34
N TYR A 328 1.80 -54.91 7.96
CA TYR A 328 2.46 -55.57 9.08
C TYR A 328 1.50 -55.82 10.26
N LEU A 329 0.67 -54.84 10.62
CA LEU A 329 -0.34 -55.01 11.68
C LEU A 329 -1.39 -56.07 11.32
N GLN A 330 -1.84 -56.11 10.06
CA GLN A 330 -2.78 -57.13 9.57
C GLN A 330 -2.17 -58.53 9.66
N GLU A 331 -0.94 -58.72 9.17
CA GLU A 331 -0.25 -60.02 9.27
C GLU A 331 0.01 -60.44 10.72
N LYS A 332 0.38 -59.48 11.59
CA LYS A 332 0.52 -59.73 13.04
C LYS A 332 -0.78 -60.25 13.65
N ARG A 333 -1.92 -59.64 13.33
CA ARG A 333 -3.26 -60.11 13.79
C ARG A 333 -3.61 -61.48 13.21
N ALA A 334 -3.36 -61.72 11.92
CA ALA A 334 -3.62 -63.01 11.28
C ALA A 334 -2.81 -64.14 11.92
N LYS A 335 -1.51 -63.89 12.17
CA LYS A 335 -0.64 -64.83 12.89
C LYS A 335 -1.16 -65.17 14.29
N LYS A 336 -1.67 -64.18 15.03
CA LYS A 336 -2.25 -64.40 16.36
C LYS A 336 -3.51 -65.26 16.30
N LYS A 337 -4.41 -65.00 15.35
CA LYS A 337 -5.61 -65.84 15.14
C LYS A 337 -5.25 -67.29 14.81
N LEU A 338 -4.27 -67.51 13.94
CA LEU A 338 -3.76 -68.84 13.63
C LEU A 338 -3.14 -69.52 14.85
N GLN A 339 -2.34 -68.80 15.64
CA GLN A 339 -1.76 -69.32 16.87
C GLN A 339 -2.85 -69.74 17.86
N TYR A 340 -3.88 -68.90 18.04
CA TYR A 340 -5.01 -69.24 18.89
C TYR A 340 -5.71 -70.53 18.43
N ALA A 341 -5.95 -70.68 17.12
CA ALA A 341 -6.58 -71.88 16.56
C ALA A 341 -5.73 -73.14 16.79
N ILE A 342 -4.41 -73.03 16.65
CA ILE A 342 -3.48 -74.13 16.97
C ILE A 342 -3.56 -74.52 18.45
N GLU A 343 -3.59 -73.54 19.36
CA GLU A 343 -3.70 -73.80 20.79
C GLU A 343 -5.01 -74.45 21.18
N GLU A 344 -6.11 -74.01 20.55
CA GLU A 344 -7.42 -74.61 20.74
C GLU A 344 -7.44 -76.08 20.30
N ILE A 345 -6.93 -76.38 19.10
CA ILE A 345 -6.82 -77.76 18.60
C ILE A 345 -5.97 -78.63 19.54
N ARG A 346 -4.93 -78.05 20.16
CA ARG A 346 -4.08 -78.76 21.13
C ARG A 346 -4.75 -79.01 22.48
N GLY A 347 -5.84 -78.31 22.80
CA GLY A 347 -6.61 -78.50 24.05
C GLY A 347 -5.82 -78.22 25.34
N LYS A 348 -4.70 -77.47 25.28
CA LYS A 348 -3.88 -77.17 26.45
C LYS A 348 -4.39 -75.90 27.15
N ILE A 349 -4.24 -75.87 28.48
CA ILE A 349 -4.44 -74.65 29.27
C ILE A 349 -3.45 -73.58 28.80
N ARG A 350 -3.95 -72.38 28.55
CA ARG A 350 -3.15 -71.26 28.05
C ARG A 350 -2.44 -70.55 29.19
N ASN A 351 -1.11 -70.64 29.18
CA ASN A 351 -0.26 -70.07 30.22
C ASN A 351 0.70 -69.05 29.60
N PHE A 352 0.56 -67.79 30.01
CA PHE A 352 1.41 -66.67 29.58
C PHE A 352 2.31 -66.25 30.73
N ALA A 353 3.56 -65.90 30.44
CA ALA A 353 4.46 -65.30 31.44
C ALA A 353 4.86 -63.89 31.01
N ILE A 354 4.69 -62.93 31.91
CA ILE A 354 5.13 -61.54 31.73
C ILE A 354 6.44 -61.38 32.50
N LEU A 355 7.50 -61.03 31.78
CA LEU A 355 8.85 -61.01 32.32
C LEU A 355 9.35 -59.59 32.47
N ASN A 356 9.79 -59.25 33.67
CA ASN A 356 10.61 -58.07 33.88
C ASN A 356 12.07 -58.47 33.59
N SER A 357 12.47 -58.28 32.33
CA SER A 357 13.78 -58.73 31.84
C SER A 357 14.92 -58.13 32.66
N ASP A 358 14.77 -56.93 33.22
CA ASP A 358 15.80 -56.28 34.04
C ASP A 358 16.05 -56.97 35.39
N ARG A 359 15.02 -57.63 35.95
CA ARG A 359 15.13 -58.35 37.24
C ARG A 359 15.47 -59.83 37.08
N VAL A 360 15.20 -60.40 35.91
CA VAL A 360 15.20 -61.86 35.70
C VAL A 360 16.47 -62.35 34.97
N LYS A 361 17.14 -61.48 34.20
CA LYS A 361 18.32 -61.81 33.37
C LYS A 361 19.50 -62.45 34.12
N ASN A 362 19.65 -62.20 35.42
CA ASN A 362 20.81 -62.71 36.19
C ASN A 362 20.60 -64.12 36.78
N ILE A 363 19.36 -64.63 36.79
CA ILE A 363 19.01 -65.89 37.48
C ILE A 363 18.40 -66.91 36.49
N PHE A 364 17.78 -66.43 35.43
CA PHE A 364 17.10 -67.26 34.43
C PHE A 364 17.57 -66.89 33.01
N ASP A 365 17.79 -67.91 32.20
CA ASP A 365 17.98 -67.82 30.76
C ASP A 365 16.60 -67.86 30.08
N VAL A 366 16.28 -66.82 29.33
CA VAL A 366 14.94 -66.57 28.78
C VAL A 366 15.00 -66.65 27.26
N ASP A 367 14.36 -67.66 26.68
CA ASP A 367 14.17 -67.76 25.22
C ASP A 367 12.73 -67.34 24.87
N ILE A 368 12.58 -66.10 24.41
CA ILE A 368 11.29 -65.52 24.01
C ILE A 368 10.71 -66.25 22.80
N THR A 369 11.56 -66.69 21.87
CA THR A 369 11.12 -67.33 20.62
C THR A 369 10.54 -68.72 20.86
N LYS A 370 11.10 -69.47 21.81
CA LYS A 370 10.61 -70.80 22.19
C LYS A 370 9.65 -70.78 23.38
N ALA A 371 9.41 -69.62 23.96
CA ALA A 371 8.60 -69.41 25.17
C ALA A 371 9.06 -70.28 26.35
N THR A 372 10.37 -70.39 26.56
CA THR A 372 10.97 -71.17 27.66
C THR A 372 11.80 -70.33 28.60
N ILE A 373 11.63 -70.55 29.90
CA ILE A 373 12.46 -69.96 30.96
C ILE A 373 13.26 -71.08 31.59
N ARG A 374 14.59 -71.00 31.50
CA ARG A 374 15.51 -71.97 32.10
C ARG A 374 16.19 -71.35 33.30
N ASN A 375 16.09 -71.99 34.46
CA ASN A 375 16.82 -71.53 35.64
C ASN A 375 18.28 -71.96 35.53
N ILE A 376 19.21 -71.00 35.65
CA ILE A 376 20.65 -71.22 35.45
C ILE A 376 21.23 -72.15 36.52
N ASN A 377 20.70 -72.08 37.74
CA ASN A 377 21.25 -72.79 38.91
C ASN A 377 20.77 -74.24 39.02
N ASN A 378 19.52 -74.55 38.62
CA ASN A 378 18.93 -75.88 38.81
C ASN A 378 18.57 -76.61 37.50
N ARG A 379 18.90 -76.02 36.34
CA ARG A 379 18.62 -76.53 34.99
C ARG A 379 17.15 -76.89 34.69
N ARG A 380 16.19 -76.49 35.54
CA ARG A 380 14.77 -76.70 35.26
C ARG A 380 14.32 -75.76 34.14
N VAL A 381 13.52 -76.30 33.23
CA VAL A 381 12.95 -75.57 32.10
C VAL A 381 11.44 -75.45 32.33
N TYR A 382 10.98 -74.21 32.39
CA TYR A 382 9.56 -73.86 32.44
C TYR A 382 9.11 -73.48 31.04
N GLN A 383 8.07 -74.13 30.55
CA GLN A 383 7.51 -73.87 29.22
C GLN A 383 6.17 -73.16 29.35
N PHE A 384 6.02 -72.08 28.59
CA PHE A 384 4.81 -71.29 28.51
C PHE A 384 4.28 -71.31 27.08
N ASN A 385 3.02 -70.94 26.89
CA ASN A 385 2.48 -70.69 25.56
C ASN A 385 3.17 -69.49 24.91
N ARG A 386 3.48 -68.46 25.72
CA ARG A 386 4.18 -67.27 25.26
C ARG A 386 4.81 -66.50 26.43
N LEU A 387 5.95 -65.89 26.13
CA LEU A 387 6.64 -64.97 27.01
C LEU A 387 6.49 -63.54 26.48
N ILE A 388 6.11 -62.61 27.35
CA ILE A 388 5.92 -61.20 27.05
C ILE A 388 6.94 -60.41 27.87
N GLU A 389 7.87 -59.75 27.19
CA GLU A 389 8.82 -58.87 27.88
C GLU A 389 8.17 -57.55 28.28
N ARG A 390 8.47 -57.14 29.51
CA ARG A 390 8.06 -55.88 30.10
C ARG A 390 9.02 -54.78 29.66
N GLU A 391 8.68 -54.07 28.59
CA GLU A 391 9.34 -52.82 28.20
C GLU A 391 8.58 -51.63 28.81
N SER A 392 9.31 -50.71 29.46
CA SER A 392 8.79 -49.72 30.42
C SER A 392 7.72 -48.73 29.91
N ILE A 393 7.43 -48.67 28.61
CA ILE A 393 6.56 -47.62 28.01
C ILE A 393 5.32 -48.20 27.30
N GLN A 394 5.18 -49.52 27.08
CA GLN A 394 4.06 -50.09 26.28
C GLN A 394 3.44 -51.40 26.83
N GLU A 395 3.57 -51.68 28.13
CA GLU A 395 3.11 -52.92 28.76
C GLU A 395 1.62 -53.20 28.51
N GLN A 396 0.77 -52.19 28.72
CA GLN A 396 -0.69 -52.29 28.55
C GLN A 396 -1.13 -52.40 27.09
N ARG A 397 -0.28 -52.04 26.12
CA ARG A 397 -0.63 -52.18 24.71
C ARG A 397 -0.26 -53.58 24.23
N LYS A 398 0.98 -54.01 24.52
CA LYS A 398 1.46 -55.34 24.11
C LYS A 398 0.62 -56.44 24.73
N LEU A 399 0.30 -56.34 26.02
CA LEU A 399 -0.46 -57.36 26.73
C LEU A 399 -1.94 -57.38 26.28
N TRP A 400 -2.55 -56.21 26.00
CA TRP A 400 -3.88 -56.15 25.40
C TRP A 400 -3.92 -56.80 24.03
N GLU A 401 -2.97 -56.47 23.15
CA GLU A 401 -2.90 -57.08 21.82
C GLU A 401 -2.79 -58.62 21.87
N GLU A 402 -2.28 -59.20 22.96
CA GLU A 402 -2.22 -60.66 23.14
C GLU A 402 -3.55 -61.25 23.64
N PHE A 403 -4.26 -60.55 24.52
CA PHE A 403 -5.54 -61.02 25.08
C PHE A 403 -6.75 -60.70 24.22
N GLU A 404 -6.74 -59.60 23.46
CA GLU A 404 -7.84 -59.14 22.61
C GLU A 404 -8.29 -60.24 21.65
N THR A 405 -7.35 -60.90 20.96
CA THR A 405 -7.69 -62.00 20.05
C THR A 405 -8.33 -63.19 20.78
N TYR A 406 -7.89 -63.48 22.00
CA TYR A 406 -8.48 -64.55 22.82
C TYR A 406 -9.92 -64.19 23.22
N ILE A 407 -10.12 -62.99 23.78
CA ILE A 407 -11.41 -62.49 24.23
C ILE A 407 -12.41 -62.41 23.07
N GLU A 408 -12.02 -61.81 21.94
CA GLU A 408 -12.87 -61.73 20.74
C GLU A 408 -13.37 -63.10 20.28
N ILE A 409 -12.49 -64.11 20.28
CA ILE A 409 -12.86 -65.45 19.83
C ILE A 409 -13.78 -66.14 20.83
N GLN A 410 -13.55 -66.00 22.14
CA GLN A 410 -14.45 -66.58 23.15
C GLN A 410 -15.83 -65.92 23.14
N LEU A 411 -15.88 -64.58 23.03
CA LEU A 411 -17.13 -63.84 22.88
C LEU A 411 -17.90 -64.28 21.63
N ARG A 412 -17.22 -64.46 20.48
CA ARG A 412 -17.84 -64.99 19.25
C ARG A 412 -18.39 -66.40 19.40
N LYS A 413 -17.74 -67.24 20.21
CA LYS A 413 -18.18 -68.62 20.50
C LYS A 413 -19.25 -68.70 21.57
N GLN A 414 -19.59 -67.57 22.21
CA GLN A 414 -20.54 -67.52 23.32
C GLN A 414 -20.19 -68.50 24.45
N CYS A 415 -18.90 -68.62 24.74
CA CYS A 415 -18.39 -69.49 25.80
C CYS A 415 -17.95 -68.66 26.99
N ASP A 416 -18.29 -69.10 28.20
CA ASP A 416 -17.74 -68.54 29.42
C ASP A 416 -16.23 -68.77 29.46
N PHE A 417 -15.48 -67.76 29.86
CA PHE A 417 -14.04 -67.84 29.98
C PHE A 417 -13.55 -67.12 31.24
N SER A 418 -12.43 -67.61 31.77
CA SER A 418 -11.79 -67.02 32.95
C SER A 418 -10.35 -66.66 32.62
N ILE A 419 -9.89 -65.53 33.15
CA ILE A 419 -8.50 -65.10 33.09
C ILE A 419 -7.96 -65.10 34.51
N PHE A 420 -6.97 -65.96 34.76
CA PHE A 420 -6.28 -66.03 36.04
C PHE A 420 -4.95 -65.29 35.96
N ILE A 421 -4.74 -64.34 36.86
CA ILE A 421 -3.48 -63.61 36.97
C ILE A 421 -2.80 -63.96 38.29
N CYS A 422 -1.58 -64.47 38.20
CA CYS A 422 -0.73 -64.72 39.35
C CYS A 422 0.30 -63.59 39.44
N ASN A 423 0.06 -62.61 40.32
CA ASN A 423 0.96 -61.48 40.51
C ASN A 423 1.41 -61.34 41.97
N PRO A 424 2.71 -61.54 42.27
CA PRO A 424 3.20 -61.42 43.64
C PRO A 424 3.30 -59.97 44.16
N ALA A 425 3.15 -58.97 43.30
CA ALA A 425 3.40 -57.56 43.64
C ALA A 425 2.16 -56.70 43.91
N ALA A 426 0.95 -57.28 43.96
CA ALA A 426 -0.32 -56.56 44.21
C ALA A 426 -0.47 -55.26 43.38
N THR A 427 -0.15 -55.32 42.07
CA THR A 427 -0.42 -54.22 41.15
C THR A 427 -1.78 -54.41 40.49
N GLU A 428 -2.60 -53.36 40.48
CA GLU A 428 -3.92 -53.32 39.83
C GLU A 428 -3.87 -53.85 38.40
N PHE A 429 -4.94 -54.54 38.00
CA PHE A 429 -5.07 -55.11 36.66
C PHE A 429 -5.25 -54.00 35.62
N PRO A 430 -4.32 -53.81 34.67
CA PRO A 430 -4.31 -52.61 33.85
C PRO A 430 -5.21 -52.68 32.60
N PHE A 431 -6.22 -53.56 32.57
CA PHE A 431 -7.09 -53.79 31.39
C PHE A 431 -8.59 -53.59 31.65
N VAL A 432 -9.02 -53.29 32.87
CA VAL A 432 -10.44 -53.10 33.18
C VAL A 432 -11.06 -52.05 32.24
N ASP A 433 -10.41 -50.90 32.11
CA ASP A 433 -10.84 -49.80 31.22
C ASP A 433 -10.89 -50.18 29.72
N LYS A 434 -10.12 -51.20 29.28
CA LYS A 434 -10.10 -51.65 27.87
C LYS A 434 -11.10 -52.78 27.58
N LEU A 435 -11.45 -53.57 28.59
CA LEU A 435 -12.53 -54.56 28.50
C LEU A 435 -13.86 -53.87 28.17
N ASP A 436 -14.13 -52.72 28.77
CA ASP A 436 -15.28 -51.87 28.46
C ASP A 436 -15.32 -51.45 26.98
N THR A 437 -14.15 -51.25 26.35
CA THR A 437 -14.07 -50.85 24.93
C THR A 437 -14.41 -52.01 23.99
N CYS A 438 -13.96 -53.24 24.31
CA CYS A 438 -14.23 -54.43 23.50
C CYS A 438 -15.67 -54.95 23.63
N ILE A 439 -16.36 -54.62 24.72
CA ILE A 439 -17.67 -55.19 25.09
C ILE A 439 -18.79 -54.13 24.95
N SER A 440 -18.52 -53.02 24.24
CA SER A 440 -19.45 -51.90 24.01
C SER A 440 -20.80 -52.27 23.35
N GLU A 441 -20.95 -53.51 22.87
CA GLU A 441 -22.20 -54.05 22.31
C GLU A 441 -23.05 -54.87 23.32
N SER A 442 -22.62 -55.01 24.57
CA SER A 442 -23.25 -55.86 25.60
C SER A 442 -23.51 -55.09 26.89
N THR A 443 -24.61 -55.40 27.59
CA THR A 443 -24.80 -54.93 28.98
C THR A 443 -23.85 -55.69 29.90
N ILE A 444 -22.83 -55.00 30.38
CA ILE A 444 -21.84 -55.56 31.30
C ILE A 444 -22.40 -55.49 32.72
N THR A 445 -22.44 -56.63 33.41
CA THR A 445 -22.66 -56.70 34.86
C THR A 445 -21.38 -57.19 35.51
N ASP A 446 -20.62 -56.26 36.09
CA ASP A 446 -19.39 -56.60 36.79
C ASP A 446 -19.67 -56.88 38.27
N ALA A 447 -19.16 -58.01 38.76
CA ALA A 447 -19.14 -58.34 40.18
C ALA A 447 -17.69 -58.60 40.62
N TYR A 448 -17.20 -57.76 41.54
CA TYR A 448 -15.87 -57.90 42.11
C TYR A 448 -15.98 -58.53 43.50
N THR A 449 -15.52 -59.77 43.63
CA THR A 449 -15.51 -60.48 44.92
C THR A 449 -14.09 -60.85 45.31
N TYR A 450 -13.67 -60.45 46.50
CA TYR A 450 -12.38 -60.83 47.08
C TYR A 450 -12.58 -61.90 48.15
N THR A 451 -11.79 -62.99 48.08
CA THR A 451 -11.86 -64.08 49.06
C THR A 451 -10.53 -64.24 49.79
N ARG A 452 -10.55 -64.20 51.14
CA ARG A 452 -9.36 -64.39 52.00
C ARG A 452 -9.48 -65.73 52.74
N THR A 453 -8.39 -66.51 52.77
CA THR A 453 -8.38 -67.93 53.17
C THR A 453 -8.44 -68.23 54.68
N LYS A 454 -8.95 -67.33 55.52
CA LYS A 454 -9.23 -67.62 56.94
C LYS A 454 -10.52 -66.92 57.36
N ASP A 455 -11.61 -67.68 57.40
CA ASP A 455 -12.92 -67.42 58.01
C ASP A 455 -13.45 -65.96 57.97
N GLY A 456 -14.43 -65.72 57.10
CA GLY A 456 -15.23 -64.49 57.06
C GLY A 456 -15.35 -63.93 55.65
N SER A 457 -16.44 -64.28 54.95
CA SER A 457 -16.82 -63.62 53.70
C SER A 457 -17.23 -62.18 53.98
N THR A 458 -16.37 -61.21 53.67
CA THR A 458 -16.75 -59.81 53.57
C THR A 458 -17.05 -59.48 52.11
N ASN A 459 -18.30 -59.14 51.83
CA ASN A 459 -18.66 -58.39 50.61
C ASN A 459 -17.98 -57.03 50.70
N VAL A 460 -16.99 -56.76 49.85
CA VAL A 460 -16.28 -55.47 49.83
C VAL A 460 -16.61 -54.73 48.55
N PHE A 461 -17.45 -53.70 48.68
CA PHE A 461 -17.34 -52.49 47.86
C PHE A 461 -16.14 -51.69 48.38
N ASN A 462 -15.16 -51.40 47.53
CA ASN A 462 -14.00 -50.50 47.68
C ASN A 462 -13.30 -50.42 49.05
N PHE A 463 -12.02 -50.85 49.11
CA PHE A 463 -10.86 -50.00 49.44
C PHE A 463 -9.54 -50.79 49.49
N LYS A 464 -8.46 -50.13 49.05
CA LYS A 464 -7.06 -50.60 49.06
C LYS A 464 -6.54 -50.92 50.47
N SER A 465 -5.89 -52.07 50.64
CA SER A 465 -4.86 -52.29 51.68
C SER A 465 -4.03 -53.55 51.39
N LYS A 466 -2.82 -53.60 51.95
CA LYS A 466 -1.68 -54.43 51.55
C LYS A 466 -1.38 -55.54 52.58
N ILE A 467 -0.81 -56.66 52.09
CA ILE A 467 0.08 -57.66 52.73
C ILE A 467 -0.57 -59.01 53.13
N ASP A 468 -0.33 -60.07 52.34
CA ASP A 468 0.62 -61.17 52.64
C ASP A 468 0.67 -62.21 51.49
N GLY A 469 1.60 -62.01 50.56
CA GLY A 469 2.28 -63.11 49.86
C GLY A 469 1.76 -63.59 48.51
N SER A 470 0.45 -63.59 48.20
CA SER A 470 -0.08 -63.92 46.86
C SER A 470 -1.57 -63.57 46.76
N GLU A 471 -1.94 -62.62 45.90
CA GLU A 471 -3.34 -62.39 45.50
C GLU A 471 -3.66 -63.22 44.25
N VAL A 472 -4.77 -63.96 44.29
CA VAL A 472 -5.41 -64.52 43.10
C VAL A 472 -6.70 -63.73 42.88
N ILE A 473 -6.73 -62.90 41.85
CA ILE A 473 -7.94 -62.20 41.42
C ILE A 473 -8.54 -63.03 40.28
N GLY A 474 -9.73 -63.58 40.51
CA GLY A 474 -10.52 -64.26 39.49
C GLY A 474 -11.60 -63.32 38.99
N TYR A 475 -11.65 -63.12 37.67
CA TYR A 475 -12.77 -62.45 37.01
C TYR A 475 -13.73 -63.53 36.52
N PHE A 476 -14.99 -63.46 36.95
CA PHE A 476 -16.08 -64.30 36.47
C PHE A 476 -16.99 -63.42 35.60
N ILE A 477 -17.09 -63.74 34.32
CA ILE A 477 -18.02 -63.07 33.40
C ILE A 477 -19.10 -64.11 33.10
N GLU A 478 -20.31 -63.91 33.61
CA GLU A 478 -21.46 -64.78 33.39
C GLU A 478 -22.30 -64.19 32.25
N LEU A 479 -22.41 -64.90 31.12
CA LEU A 479 -23.25 -64.48 30.00
C LEU A 479 -24.71 -64.88 30.26
N ARG A 480 -25.62 -63.91 30.38
CA ARG A 480 -27.07 -64.17 30.52
C ARG A 480 -27.70 -64.64 29.20
N GLU A 481 -28.62 -65.60 29.30
CA GLU A 481 -29.37 -66.18 28.17
C GLU A 481 -30.24 -65.17 27.38
N ASP A 482 -30.53 -63.99 27.94
CA ASP A 482 -31.40 -62.95 27.35
C ASP A 482 -30.81 -62.27 26.09
N ILE A 483 -29.61 -62.66 25.67
CA ILE A 483 -28.93 -62.15 24.46
C ILE A 483 -29.34 -62.96 23.20
N ARG A 484 -29.95 -64.15 23.37
CA ARG A 484 -30.37 -65.05 22.27
C ARG A 484 -31.30 -64.33 21.27
N ASP A 485 -32.27 -63.56 21.76
CA ASP A 485 -33.30 -62.94 20.90
C ASP A 485 -32.86 -61.61 20.26
N LYS A 486 -31.80 -60.98 20.79
CA LYS A 486 -31.28 -59.69 20.28
C LYS A 486 -30.23 -59.86 19.18
N LEU A 487 -29.47 -60.97 19.18
CA LEU A 487 -28.48 -61.25 18.14
C LEU A 487 -29.11 -61.80 16.85
N GLU A 488 -30.16 -62.64 16.91
CA GLU A 488 -30.86 -63.14 15.71
C GLU A 488 -31.57 -62.01 14.92
N ASN A 489 -32.11 -61.01 15.63
CA ASN A 489 -32.81 -59.89 14.98
C ASN A 489 -31.87 -58.92 14.26
N LYS A 490 -30.63 -58.73 14.73
CA LYS A 490 -29.69 -57.77 14.11
C LYS A 490 -28.93 -58.36 12.93
N TYR A 491 -28.57 -59.65 12.97
CA TYR A 491 -27.91 -60.32 11.83
C TYR A 491 -28.86 -60.59 10.66
N SER A 492 -30.17 -60.72 10.91
CA SER A 492 -31.20 -60.76 9.87
C SER A 492 -31.41 -59.39 9.18
N GLN A 493 -31.11 -58.28 9.87
CA GLN A 493 -31.26 -56.92 9.34
C GLN A 493 -29.97 -56.34 8.72
N THR A 494 -28.77 -56.81 9.08
CA THR A 494 -27.50 -56.34 8.46
C THR A 494 -27.13 -57.08 7.17
N LEU A 495 -27.78 -58.20 6.85
CA LEU A 495 -27.63 -58.87 5.55
C LEU A 495 -28.54 -58.31 4.43
N SER A 496 -29.42 -57.34 4.74
CA SER A 496 -30.40 -56.76 3.81
C SER A 496 -29.98 -55.40 3.21
N SER A 497 -29.01 -54.68 3.80
CA SER A 497 -28.74 -53.28 3.45
C SER A 497 -27.32 -52.96 2.96
N THR A 498 -26.51 -53.95 2.59
CA THR A 498 -25.15 -53.67 2.06
C THR A 498 -24.70 -54.59 0.92
N ILE A 499 -25.56 -54.82 -0.09
CA ILE A 499 -25.10 -55.18 -1.45
C ILE A 499 -26.01 -54.49 -2.47
N PRO A 500 -25.54 -53.41 -3.11
CA PRO A 500 -25.46 -53.45 -4.57
C PRO A 500 -24.21 -52.72 -5.06
N CYS A 501 -23.04 -53.35 -4.95
CA CYS A 501 -21.83 -53.01 -5.72
C CYS A 501 -20.74 -54.03 -5.39
N ILE A 502 -20.78 -55.18 -6.06
CA ILE A 502 -19.66 -56.01 -6.56
C ILE A 502 -20.38 -57.18 -7.25
N MET A 503 -20.98 -56.86 -8.38
CA MET A 503 -21.43 -57.80 -9.39
C MET A 503 -20.57 -57.53 -10.61
N HIS A 504 -19.35 -58.07 -10.59
CA HIS A 504 -18.54 -58.47 -11.74
C HIS A 504 -17.23 -59.01 -11.19
N LEU A 505 -16.86 -60.22 -11.62
CA LEU A 505 -15.69 -61.02 -11.20
C LEU A 505 -15.92 -61.89 -9.97
N LEU A 506 -16.63 -63.01 -10.15
CA LEU A 506 -15.95 -64.31 -10.28
C LEU A 506 -17.00 -65.40 -10.52
N ASP A 507 -16.81 -66.10 -11.63
CA ASP A 507 -17.63 -67.21 -12.07
C ASP A 507 -17.61 -68.38 -11.09
N ILE A 508 -18.79 -68.97 -11.00
CA ILE A 508 -19.13 -70.21 -10.30
C ILE A 508 -18.53 -71.40 -11.05
N SER A 509 -17.91 -72.35 -10.34
CA SER A 509 -18.10 -73.79 -10.60
C SER A 509 -17.57 -74.66 -9.45
N THR A 510 -18.52 -75.34 -8.75
CA THR A 510 -18.51 -76.75 -8.30
C THR A 510 -17.36 -77.27 -7.42
N ILE A 511 -17.50 -77.88 -6.22
CA ILE A 511 -18.31 -79.02 -5.68
C ILE A 511 -17.77 -79.24 -4.24
N SER A 512 -18.37 -79.88 -3.23
CA SER A 512 -19.73 -80.25 -2.81
C SER A 512 -19.53 -81.18 -1.58
N ILE A 513 -20.41 -81.08 -0.55
CA ILE A 513 -20.89 -82.16 0.36
C ILE A 513 -19.85 -82.75 1.35
N SER A 514 -20.10 -82.91 2.66
CA SER A 514 -21.26 -83.57 3.29
C SER A 514 -21.53 -83.14 4.75
N LEU A 515 -22.83 -83.03 5.05
CA LEU A 515 -23.49 -82.86 6.35
C LEU A 515 -24.54 -83.99 6.48
N GLN A 516 -25.02 -84.27 7.72
CA GLN A 516 -26.10 -85.19 8.17
C GLN A 516 -25.64 -86.50 8.84
N ILE A 517 -26.21 -87.03 9.95
CA ILE A 517 -27.54 -86.99 10.63
C ILE A 517 -27.33 -87.50 12.09
N PHE A 518 -27.82 -86.91 13.20
CA PHE A 518 -29.17 -86.85 13.84
C PHE A 518 -29.52 -87.97 14.88
N GLN A 519 -29.81 -87.53 16.13
CA GLN A 519 -30.75 -88.04 17.18
C GLN A 519 -30.60 -89.46 17.80
N THR A 520 -30.83 -89.73 19.09
CA THR A 520 -32.11 -89.55 19.84
C THR A 520 -31.96 -89.70 21.38
N PHE A 521 -32.92 -89.13 22.12
CA PHE A 521 -33.22 -89.17 23.57
C PHE A 521 -33.72 -90.55 24.08
N LYS A 522 -33.51 -90.86 25.37
CA LYS A 522 -34.53 -91.08 26.46
C LYS A 522 -34.17 -92.16 27.51
N GLU A 523 -34.54 -91.83 28.75
CA GLU A 523 -34.35 -92.49 30.06
C GLU A 523 -34.94 -93.92 30.21
N ILE A 524 -34.39 -94.71 31.15
CA ILE A 524 -35.03 -95.25 32.40
C ILE A 524 -34.21 -96.44 32.98
N ASN A 525 -33.89 -96.29 34.27
CA ASN A 525 -33.65 -97.25 35.36
C ASN A 525 -33.05 -98.66 35.13
N ASN A 526 -31.94 -98.89 35.87
CA ASN A 526 -31.47 -100.08 36.61
C ASN A 526 -32.44 -101.29 36.77
N PRO A 527 -31.95 -102.55 36.99
CA PRO A 527 -30.69 -102.84 37.71
C PRO A 527 -29.80 -103.99 37.17
N LYS A 528 -28.55 -103.94 37.64
CA LYS A 528 -27.58 -105.05 37.86
C LYS A 528 -28.26 -106.36 38.32
N PRO A 529 -27.68 -107.57 38.05
CA PRO A 529 -26.44 -107.96 38.73
C PRO A 529 -25.46 -108.88 37.97
N SER A 530 -24.21 -108.86 38.46
CA SER A 530 -23.27 -110.00 38.65
C SER A 530 -23.01 -110.95 37.46
N ALA A 531 -21.79 -111.37 37.11
CA ALA A 531 -20.54 -111.47 37.82
C ALA A 531 -19.41 -111.79 36.83
N LEU A 532 -18.16 -111.58 37.28
CA LEU A 532 -17.02 -112.50 37.08
C LEU A 532 -16.71 -112.98 35.65
N ARG A 533 -15.58 -112.51 35.09
CA ARG A 533 -14.29 -113.23 35.20
C ARG A 533 -13.14 -112.45 34.58
N LYS A 534 -12.02 -112.57 35.29
CA LYS A 534 -10.65 -112.10 35.00
C LYS A 534 -10.11 -112.66 33.68
N LYS A 535 -9.28 -111.89 33.00
CA LYS A 535 -7.81 -112.05 33.11
C LYS A 535 -7.14 -110.69 33.00
#